data_AF-A0A7W8KS74-F1
#
_entry.id   AF-A0A7W8KS74-F1
#
_cell.length_a   1.000
_cell.length_b   1.000
_cell.length_c   1.000
_cell.angle_alpha   90.00
_cell.angle_beta   90.00
_cell.angle_gamma   90.00
#
_symmetry.space_group_name_H-M   'P 1'
#
loop_
_entity.id
_entity.type
_entity.pdbx_description
1 polymer ?
#
loop_
_entity_poly.entity_id
_entity_poly.type
_entity_poly.pdbx_seq_one_letter_code
_entity_poly.pdbx_strand_id
1 'polypeptide(L)'
;MNMQPEYLARLNEPVQQFVLDVEEGAGVEINVILDSKQNEGGTTGQGKLAVVIDAKSIQLFAPTNGYFPDGAVRHEVLHVRRFHVEGVPKLALADSEEWDKGFSDALGALDNAIEHIIIVPEELQFHSDRRKHWETVMQRVCSELPHVPEGERCLAVCLHWTFLRHVLPDSPVVEIARSFANKHALLELADHFADRFKAVAASKEKLVHLLFHTFPEIPKNRVALEYINSVTGTCQKPIP
;
A
#
# COMPACT_ATOMS: atom_id res chain seq x y z
N MET A 1 -24.60 0.86 -11.23
CA MET A 1 -24.30 -0.58 -11.37
C MET A 1 -23.11 -0.84 -10.43
N ASN A 2 -22.75 -2.09 -10.16
CA ASN A 2 -21.74 -2.46 -9.15
C ASN A 2 -20.67 -3.31 -9.84
N MET A 3 -19.60 -3.70 -9.13
CA MET A 3 -18.63 -4.70 -9.59
C MET A 3 -19.35 -5.82 -10.34
N GLN A 4 -18.80 -6.22 -11.49
CA GLN A 4 -19.55 -7.06 -12.43
C GLN A 4 -20.07 -8.33 -11.71
N PRO A 5 -21.36 -8.69 -11.86
CA PRO A 5 -22.01 -9.69 -11.02
C PRO A 5 -21.30 -11.04 -10.97
N GLU A 6 -20.68 -11.46 -12.07
CA GLU A 6 -19.93 -12.70 -12.18
C GLU A 6 -18.68 -12.74 -11.30
N TYR A 7 -18.07 -11.60 -10.97
CA TYR A 7 -16.95 -11.53 -10.05
C TYR A 7 -17.41 -11.35 -8.61
N LEU A 8 -18.44 -10.51 -8.40
CA LEU A 8 -19.02 -10.31 -7.08
C LEU A 8 -19.56 -11.63 -6.50
N ALA A 9 -20.26 -12.42 -7.32
CA ALA A 9 -20.81 -13.72 -6.92
C ALA A 9 -19.76 -14.79 -6.56
N ARG A 10 -18.46 -14.55 -6.85
CA ARG A 10 -17.37 -15.45 -6.47
C ARG A 10 -16.85 -15.21 -5.06
N LEU A 11 -17.20 -14.07 -4.47
CA LEU A 11 -16.78 -13.66 -3.13
C LEU A 11 -17.79 -14.13 -2.10
N ASN A 12 -17.37 -14.32 -0.85
CA ASN A 12 -18.34 -14.57 0.20
C ASN A 12 -19.13 -13.29 0.53
N GLU A 13 -20.35 -13.46 1.06
CA GLU A 13 -21.29 -12.37 1.35
C GLU A 13 -20.67 -11.18 2.12
N PRO A 14 -19.82 -11.37 3.17
CA PRO A 14 -19.23 -10.23 3.87
C PRO A 14 -18.26 -9.40 3.02
N VAL A 15 -17.60 -10.01 2.03
CA VAL A 15 -16.72 -9.29 1.09
C VAL A 15 -17.55 -8.64 -0.01
N GLN A 16 -18.62 -9.30 -0.47
CA GLN A 16 -19.57 -8.67 -1.39
C GLN A 16 -20.14 -7.39 -0.80
N GLN A 17 -20.66 -7.43 0.42
CA GLN A 17 -21.21 -6.24 1.07
C GLN A 17 -20.15 -5.15 1.22
N PHE A 18 -18.93 -5.51 1.60
CA PHE A 18 -17.84 -4.55 1.72
C PHE A 18 -17.50 -3.85 0.38
N VAL A 19 -17.48 -4.60 -0.73
CA VAL A 19 -17.30 -4.04 -2.08
C VAL A 19 -18.42 -3.05 -2.39
N LEU A 20 -19.66 -3.44 -2.16
CA LEU A 20 -20.84 -2.62 -2.42
C LEU A 20 -20.84 -1.32 -1.62
N ASP A 21 -20.52 -1.39 -0.32
CA ASP A 21 -20.44 -0.22 0.55
C ASP A 21 -19.36 0.77 0.06
N VAL A 22 -18.23 0.25 -0.42
CA VAL A 22 -17.13 1.07 -0.94
C VAL A 22 -17.48 1.68 -2.29
N GLU A 23 -18.14 0.95 -3.20
CA GLU A 23 -18.62 1.49 -4.47
C GLU A 23 -19.69 2.58 -4.26
N GLU A 24 -20.61 2.37 -3.33
CA GLU A 24 -21.61 3.37 -2.94
C GLU A 24 -20.95 4.64 -2.38
N GLY A 25 -20.02 4.47 -1.44
CA GLY A 25 -19.29 5.59 -0.83
C GLY A 25 -18.40 6.34 -1.82
N ALA A 26 -17.77 5.62 -2.77
CA ALA A 26 -16.93 6.22 -3.80
C ALA A 26 -17.78 6.91 -4.89
N GLY A 27 -19.02 6.45 -5.12
CA GLY A 27 -19.83 6.85 -6.26
C GLY A 27 -19.24 6.42 -7.61
N VAL A 28 -18.36 5.42 -7.60
CA VAL A 28 -17.65 4.87 -8.77
C VAL A 28 -17.58 3.37 -8.64
N GLU A 29 -17.81 2.68 -9.76
CA GLU A 29 -17.82 1.22 -9.83
C GLU A 29 -16.39 0.67 -9.98
N ILE A 30 -16.13 -0.46 -9.35
CA ILE A 30 -14.91 -1.25 -9.45
C ILE A 30 -15.04 -2.20 -10.63
N ASN A 31 -14.31 -1.90 -11.70
CA ASN A 31 -14.29 -2.73 -12.90
C ASN A 31 -13.19 -3.78 -12.78
N VAL A 32 -13.57 -5.06 -12.74
CA VAL A 32 -12.60 -6.15 -12.81
C VAL A 32 -12.08 -6.30 -14.24
N ILE A 33 -10.76 -6.27 -14.42
CA ILE A 33 -10.08 -6.43 -15.70
C ILE A 33 -9.14 -7.64 -15.61
N LEU A 34 -9.32 -8.61 -16.50
CA LEU A 34 -8.40 -9.74 -16.56
C LEU A 34 -7.09 -9.34 -17.26
N ASP A 35 -5.96 -9.59 -16.62
CA ASP A 35 -4.63 -9.27 -17.13
C ASP A 35 -3.67 -10.45 -16.90
N SER A 36 -3.10 -10.97 -17.99
CA SER A 36 -2.16 -12.09 -17.93
C SER A 36 -0.86 -11.75 -17.21
N LYS A 37 -0.49 -10.46 -17.11
CA LYS A 37 0.66 -10.01 -16.32
C LYS A 37 0.48 -10.27 -14.82
N GLN A 38 -0.76 -10.44 -14.37
CA GLN A 38 -1.06 -10.77 -12.98
C GLN A 38 -0.96 -12.26 -12.69
N ASN A 39 -0.82 -13.12 -13.71
CA ASN A 39 -0.63 -14.57 -13.54
C ASN A 39 0.72 -14.87 -12.89
N GLU A 40 1.72 -14.05 -13.17
CA GLU A 40 3.07 -14.18 -12.60
C GLU A 40 3.17 -13.34 -11.32
N GLY A 41 3.50 -14.01 -10.21
CA GLY A 41 3.67 -13.37 -8.91
C GLY A 41 2.78 -13.96 -7.82
N GLY A 42 2.61 -13.18 -6.75
CA GLY A 42 2.01 -13.65 -5.50
C GLY A 42 2.94 -14.61 -4.74
N THR A 43 2.70 -14.78 -3.45
CA THR A 43 3.56 -15.64 -2.60
C THR A 43 3.36 -17.12 -2.87
N THR A 44 2.24 -17.50 -3.51
CA THR A 44 1.89 -18.88 -3.85
C THR A 44 2.10 -19.22 -5.33
N GLY A 45 2.55 -18.26 -6.15
CA GLY A 45 2.66 -18.43 -7.60
C GLY A 45 1.31 -18.57 -8.34
N GLN A 46 0.20 -18.31 -7.65
CA GLN A 46 -1.14 -18.37 -8.22
C GLN A 46 -1.58 -17.04 -8.85
N GLY A 47 -0.73 -16.01 -8.79
CA GLY A 47 -1.01 -14.66 -9.26
C GLY A 47 -1.20 -13.66 -8.12
N LYS A 48 -1.48 -12.41 -8.49
CA LYS A 48 -1.74 -11.30 -7.56
C LYS A 48 -2.89 -10.44 -8.10
N LEU A 49 -3.53 -9.67 -7.23
CA LEU A 49 -4.42 -8.60 -7.65
C LEU A 49 -3.66 -7.27 -7.61
N ALA A 50 -4.17 -6.28 -8.31
CA ALA A 50 -3.71 -4.91 -8.23
C ALA A 50 -4.86 -3.97 -8.55
N VAL A 51 -4.91 -2.81 -7.91
CA VAL A 51 -5.90 -1.78 -8.21
C VAL A 51 -5.27 -0.54 -8.81
N VAL A 52 -5.91 0.01 -9.84
CA VAL A 52 -5.67 1.38 -10.32
C VAL A 52 -6.87 2.22 -9.94
N ILE A 53 -6.57 3.34 -9.29
CA ILE A 53 -7.56 4.23 -8.68
C ILE A 53 -7.34 5.63 -9.26
N ASP A 54 -8.31 6.06 -10.05
CA ASP A 54 -8.42 7.40 -10.61
C ASP A 54 -9.74 8.03 -10.18
N ALA A 55 -9.88 9.34 -10.40
CA ALA A 55 -11.09 10.07 -10.00
C ALA A 55 -12.38 9.48 -10.59
N LYS A 56 -12.37 8.99 -11.83
CA LYS A 56 -13.59 8.53 -12.52
C LYS A 56 -13.62 7.03 -12.78
N SER A 57 -12.59 6.30 -12.37
CA SER A 57 -12.48 4.87 -12.63
C SER A 57 -11.72 4.18 -11.53
N ILE A 58 -12.25 3.02 -11.13
CA ILE A 58 -11.54 2.06 -10.30
C ILE A 58 -11.43 0.78 -11.11
N GLN A 59 -10.21 0.28 -11.27
CA GLN A 59 -9.91 -0.92 -12.05
C GLN A 59 -9.19 -1.94 -11.17
N LEU A 60 -9.82 -3.08 -10.95
CA LEU A 60 -9.24 -4.21 -10.24
C LEU A 60 -8.67 -5.21 -11.26
N PHE A 61 -7.36 -5.26 -11.38
CA PHE A 61 -6.68 -6.18 -12.27
C PHE A 61 -6.58 -7.55 -11.61
N ALA A 62 -7.13 -8.56 -12.28
CA ALA A 62 -7.14 -9.95 -11.82
C ALA A 62 -6.43 -10.87 -12.82
N PRO A 63 -5.80 -11.95 -12.36
CA PRO A 63 -5.15 -12.92 -13.24
C PRO A 63 -6.18 -13.70 -14.07
N THR A 64 -5.78 -14.08 -15.28
CA THR A 64 -6.62 -14.85 -16.22
C THR A 64 -6.76 -16.32 -15.81
N ASN A 65 -6.03 -16.78 -14.81
CA ASN A 65 -6.04 -18.16 -14.31
C ASN A 65 -7.15 -18.46 -13.28
N GLY A 66 -7.98 -17.47 -12.96
CA GLY A 66 -9.08 -17.61 -12.02
C GLY A 66 -8.73 -17.37 -10.56
N TYR A 67 -7.51 -16.94 -10.21
CA TYR A 67 -7.19 -16.52 -8.83
C TYR A 67 -7.93 -15.23 -8.47
N PHE A 68 -8.86 -15.31 -7.51
CA PHE A 68 -9.67 -14.18 -7.05
C PHE A 68 -10.17 -14.39 -5.61
N PRO A 69 -9.28 -14.57 -4.62
CA PRO A 69 -9.69 -14.88 -3.26
C PRO A 69 -10.17 -13.65 -2.49
N ASP A 70 -11.16 -13.84 -1.62
CA ASP A 70 -11.73 -12.85 -0.71
C ASP A 70 -10.72 -11.91 -0.06
N GLY A 71 -9.68 -12.45 0.58
CA GLY A 71 -8.68 -11.64 1.29
C GLY A 71 -7.85 -10.74 0.37
N ALA A 72 -7.55 -11.18 -0.86
CA ALA A 72 -6.86 -10.33 -1.82
C ALA A 72 -7.80 -9.25 -2.38
N VAL A 73 -9.07 -9.57 -2.63
CA VAL A 73 -10.04 -8.55 -3.09
C VAL A 73 -10.28 -7.51 -2.00
N ARG A 74 -10.48 -7.94 -0.74
CA ARG A 74 -10.61 -7.01 0.38
C ARG A 74 -9.39 -6.09 0.49
N HIS A 75 -8.18 -6.63 0.32
CA HIS A 75 -6.95 -5.82 0.34
C HIS A 75 -6.99 -4.69 -0.70
N GLU A 76 -7.27 -5.00 -1.95
CA GLU A 76 -7.33 -3.99 -3.02
C GLU A 76 -8.46 -2.98 -2.79
N VAL A 77 -9.61 -3.44 -2.30
CA VAL A 77 -10.78 -2.58 -2.02
C VAL A 77 -10.53 -1.68 -0.79
N LEU A 78 -9.67 -2.07 0.15
CA LEU A 78 -9.24 -1.18 1.24
C LEU A 78 -8.48 0.04 0.72
N HIS A 79 -7.61 -0.12 -0.28
CA HIS A 79 -6.97 1.03 -0.94
C HIS A 79 -8.01 1.97 -1.56
N VAL A 80 -9.02 1.41 -2.23
CA VAL A 80 -10.14 2.19 -2.81
C VAL A 80 -10.87 2.98 -1.72
N ARG A 81 -11.23 2.32 -0.61
CA ARG A 81 -11.92 2.97 0.50
C ARG A 81 -11.10 4.13 1.05
N ARG A 82 -9.80 3.95 1.26
CA ARG A 82 -8.94 5.01 1.79
C ARG A 82 -8.91 6.22 0.88
N PHE A 83 -8.70 6.02 -0.43
CA PHE A 83 -8.53 7.15 -1.34
C PHE A 83 -9.84 7.81 -1.76
N HIS A 84 -10.87 7.05 -2.12
CA HIS A 84 -12.14 7.61 -2.62
C HIS A 84 -13.14 7.95 -1.52
N VAL A 85 -13.21 7.15 -0.45
CA VAL A 85 -14.25 7.28 0.58
C VAL A 85 -13.75 8.09 1.78
N GLU A 86 -12.57 7.75 2.28
CA GLU A 86 -11.97 8.43 3.44
C GLU A 86 -11.24 9.72 3.06
N GLY A 87 -11.01 9.96 1.75
CA GLY A 87 -10.36 11.17 1.24
C GLY A 87 -8.86 11.24 1.58
N VAL A 88 -8.22 10.09 1.82
CA VAL A 88 -6.79 9.99 2.08
C VAL A 88 -6.01 10.31 0.80
N PRO A 89 -4.99 11.18 0.84
CA PRO A 89 -4.20 11.48 -0.34
C PRO A 89 -3.17 10.39 -0.67
N LYS A 90 -2.84 10.26 -1.96
CA LYS A 90 -1.69 9.51 -2.47
C LYS A 90 -0.45 10.41 -2.53
N LEU A 91 0.74 9.81 -2.47
CA LEU A 91 1.95 10.50 -2.94
C LEU A 91 2.03 10.46 -4.46
N ALA A 92 2.25 11.62 -5.07
CA ALA A 92 2.41 11.76 -6.51
C ALA A 92 3.56 12.72 -6.85
N LEU A 93 4.08 12.61 -8.07
CA LEU A 93 4.94 13.65 -8.65
C LEU A 93 4.11 14.93 -8.78
N ALA A 94 4.66 16.05 -8.32
CA ALA A 94 3.96 17.33 -8.37
C ALA A 94 3.69 17.78 -9.82
N ASP A 95 2.49 18.26 -10.13
CA ASP A 95 2.09 18.73 -11.46
C ASP A 95 2.96 19.90 -11.98
N SER A 96 3.62 20.62 -11.06
CA SER A 96 4.55 21.70 -11.40
C SER A 96 5.92 21.23 -11.89
N GLU A 97 6.22 19.94 -11.77
CA GLU A 97 7.51 19.35 -12.14
C GLU A 97 7.45 18.68 -13.52
N GLU A 98 8.62 18.53 -14.16
CA GLU A 98 8.72 17.75 -15.39
C GLU A 98 8.46 16.26 -15.11
N TRP A 99 7.78 15.60 -16.04
CA TRP A 99 7.45 14.18 -15.93
C TRP A 99 8.72 13.31 -15.83
N ASP A 100 8.83 12.61 -14.70
CA ASP A 100 9.91 11.69 -14.39
C ASP A 100 9.31 10.36 -13.98
N LYS A 101 9.28 9.42 -14.92
CA LYS A 101 8.68 8.10 -14.70
C LYS A 101 9.37 7.35 -13.54
N GLY A 102 10.69 7.40 -13.47
CA GLY A 102 11.43 6.64 -12.44
C GLY A 102 11.12 7.15 -11.04
N PHE A 103 11.05 8.47 -10.89
CA PHE A 103 10.67 9.08 -9.62
C PHE A 103 9.18 8.86 -9.28
N SER A 104 8.28 8.96 -10.26
CA SER A 104 6.86 8.67 -10.07
C SER A 104 6.62 7.21 -9.65
N ASP A 105 7.29 6.26 -10.28
CA ASP A 105 7.19 4.84 -9.94
C ASP A 105 7.71 4.60 -8.50
N ALA A 106 8.81 5.25 -8.11
CA ALA A 106 9.35 5.17 -6.75
C ALA A 106 8.42 5.78 -5.69
N LEU A 107 7.77 6.92 -6.00
CA LEU A 107 6.75 7.51 -5.12
C LEU A 107 5.54 6.59 -4.95
N GLY A 108 5.08 5.95 -6.03
CA GLY A 108 3.99 4.96 -5.95
C GLY A 108 4.37 3.76 -5.07
N ALA A 109 5.60 3.26 -5.18
CA ALA A 109 6.10 2.17 -4.32
C ALA A 109 6.19 2.60 -2.84
N LEU A 110 6.65 3.82 -2.58
CA LEU A 110 6.72 4.41 -1.24
C LEU A 110 5.33 4.60 -0.63
N ASP A 111 4.39 5.15 -1.40
CA ASP A 111 3.00 5.32 -0.98
C ASP A 111 2.37 3.98 -0.61
N ASN A 112 2.53 2.97 -1.47
CA ASN A 112 2.01 1.63 -1.25
C ASN A 112 2.60 0.97 0.01
N ALA A 113 3.90 1.15 0.25
CA ALA A 113 4.55 0.66 1.47
C ALA A 113 3.97 1.31 2.74
N ILE A 114 3.65 2.60 2.70
CA ILE A 114 2.99 3.32 3.80
C ILE A 114 1.56 2.81 4.00
N GLU A 115 0.79 2.68 2.91
CA GLU A 115 -0.59 2.20 2.97
C GLU A 115 -0.67 0.77 3.53
N HIS A 116 0.25 -0.11 3.14
CA HIS A 116 0.32 -1.48 3.67
C HIS A 116 0.49 -1.53 5.20
N ILE A 117 1.17 -0.56 5.81
CA ILE A 117 1.28 -0.49 7.29
C ILE A 117 -0.09 -0.22 7.93
N ILE A 118 -1.00 0.45 7.21
CA ILE A 118 -2.33 0.85 7.70
C ILE A 118 -3.39 -0.19 7.36
N ILE A 119 -3.46 -0.65 6.11
CA ILE A 119 -4.56 -1.52 5.65
C ILE A 119 -4.37 -2.99 6.02
N VAL A 120 -3.13 -3.48 6.11
CA VAL A 120 -2.90 -4.91 6.39
C VAL A 120 -3.38 -5.31 7.78
N PRO A 121 -3.17 -4.53 8.86
CA PRO A 121 -3.79 -4.82 10.15
C PRO A 121 -5.31 -5.00 10.07
N GLU A 122 -6.00 -4.20 9.25
CA GLU A 122 -7.43 -4.32 9.05
C GLU A 122 -7.80 -5.55 8.21
N GLU A 123 -7.08 -5.81 7.12
CA GLU A 123 -7.24 -7.03 6.32
C GLU A 123 -7.15 -8.28 7.22
N LEU A 124 -6.17 -8.33 8.11
CA LEU A 124 -5.93 -9.47 9.01
C LEU A 124 -7.00 -9.64 10.09
N GLN A 125 -7.80 -8.62 10.39
CA GLN A 125 -8.97 -8.77 11.29
C GLN A 125 -10.07 -9.61 10.63
N PHE A 126 -10.20 -9.56 9.31
CA PHE A 126 -11.22 -10.30 8.55
C PHE A 126 -10.67 -11.58 7.90
N HIS A 127 -9.39 -11.59 7.54
CA HIS A 127 -8.71 -12.70 6.85
C HIS A 127 -7.39 -13.04 7.54
N SER A 128 -7.48 -13.61 8.74
CA SER A 128 -6.29 -13.97 9.53
C SER A 128 -5.37 -14.97 8.82
N ASP A 129 -5.90 -15.78 7.89
CA ASP A 129 -5.15 -16.71 7.04
C ASP A 129 -4.13 -15.99 6.14
N ARG A 130 -4.40 -14.72 5.79
CA ARG A 130 -3.50 -13.86 5.00
C ARG A 130 -2.22 -13.48 5.76
N ARG A 131 -2.13 -13.73 7.07
CA ARG A 131 -0.90 -13.52 7.86
C ARG A 131 0.30 -14.22 7.21
N LYS A 132 0.15 -15.50 6.83
CA LYS A 132 1.23 -16.28 6.21
C LYS A 132 1.67 -15.70 4.86
N HIS A 133 0.72 -15.13 4.11
CA HIS A 133 1.03 -14.42 2.87
C HIS A 133 1.91 -13.20 3.17
N TRP A 134 1.51 -12.33 4.10
CA TRP A 134 2.29 -11.14 4.46
C TRP A 134 3.65 -11.47 5.08
N GLU A 135 3.76 -12.54 5.86
CA GLU A 135 5.06 -13.06 6.34
C GLU A 135 5.95 -13.46 5.17
N THR A 136 5.41 -14.14 4.15
CA THR A 136 6.19 -14.53 2.96
C THR A 136 6.60 -13.30 2.14
N VAL A 137 5.71 -12.32 1.98
CA VAL A 137 6.03 -11.03 1.33
C VAL A 137 7.18 -10.35 2.06
N MET A 138 7.06 -10.18 3.38
CA MET A 138 8.08 -9.49 4.18
C MET A 138 9.38 -10.28 4.24
N GLN A 139 9.34 -11.62 4.26
CA GLN A 139 10.55 -12.41 4.21
C GLN A 139 11.33 -12.15 2.92
N ARG A 140 10.64 -12.11 1.78
CA ARG A 140 11.27 -11.75 0.49
C ARG A 140 11.83 -10.33 0.55
N VAL A 141 11.02 -9.35 0.95
CA VAL A 141 11.43 -7.94 1.03
C VAL A 141 12.66 -7.77 1.94
N CYS A 142 12.65 -8.35 3.14
CA CYS A 142 13.76 -8.25 4.07
C CYS A 142 15.02 -9.01 3.60
N SER A 143 14.85 -10.07 2.80
CA SER A 143 15.99 -10.79 2.21
C SER A 143 16.70 -9.99 1.11
N GLU A 144 16.01 -9.03 0.50
CA GLU A 144 16.57 -8.13 -0.52
C GLU A 144 17.21 -6.86 0.06
N LEU A 145 17.07 -6.61 1.37
CA LEU A 145 17.69 -5.46 2.04
C LEU A 145 19.21 -5.31 1.77
N PRO A 146 20.02 -6.39 1.68
CA PRO A 146 21.43 -6.26 1.32
C PRO A 146 21.70 -5.66 -0.06
N HIS A 147 20.73 -5.73 -0.98
CA HIS A 147 20.83 -5.17 -2.33
C HIS A 147 20.35 -3.71 -2.42
N VAL A 148 19.75 -3.18 -1.34
CA VAL A 148 19.30 -1.78 -1.31
C VAL A 148 20.52 -0.84 -1.31
N PRO A 149 20.55 0.17 -2.21
CA PRO A 149 21.61 1.17 -2.26
C PRO A 149 21.80 1.85 -0.90
N GLU A 150 23.05 2.19 -0.55
CA GLU A 150 23.38 2.72 0.77
C GLU A 150 22.56 3.97 1.15
N GLY A 151 22.33 4.88 0.19
CA GLY A 151 21.52 6.08 0.40
C GLY A 151 20.03 5.80 0.66
N GLU A 152 19.52 4.61 0.35
CA GLU A 152 18.11 4.24 0.50
C GLU A 152 17.86 3.29 1.68
N ARG A 153 18.93 2.70 2.24
CA ARG A 153 18.83 1.70 3.32
C ARG A 153 18.09 2.24 4.54
N CYS A 154 18.32 3.50 4.89
CA CYS A 154 17.71 4.12 6.06
C CYS A 154 16.18 4.12 5.96
N LEU A 155 15.65 4.64 4.85
CA LEU A 155 14.22 4.64 4.55
C LEU A 155 13.64 3.23 4.49
N ALA A 156 14.29 2.33 3.75
CA ALA A 156 13.84 0.95 3.58
C ALA A 156 13.75 0.21 4.92
N VAL A 157 14.78 0.32 5.77
CA VAL A 157 14.78 -0.30 7.11
C VAL A 157 13.68 0.31 7.97
N CYS A 158 13.52 1.63 8.00
CA CYS A 158 12.50 2.27 8.83
C CYS A 158 11.07 1.83 8.44
N LEU A 159 10.74 1.78 7.15
CA LEU A 159 9.42 1.35 6.69
C LEU A 159 9.16 -0.13 6.97
N HIS A 160 10.08 -1.01 6.61
CA HIS A 160 9.90 -2.46 6.79
C HIS A 160 9.94 -2.86 8.26
N TRP A 161 10.75 -2.20 9.08
CA TRP A 161 10.75 -2.39 10.53
C TRP A 161 9.42 -1.93 11.15
N THR A 162 8.88 -0.79 10.72
CA THR A 162 7.58 -0.30 11.17
C THR A 162 6.47 -1.30 10.81
N PHE A 163 6.46 -1.82 9.57
CA PHE A 163 5.52 -2.86 9.17
C PHE A 163 5.63 -4.09 10.06
N LEU A 164 6.84 -4.62 10.27
CA LEU A 164 7.05 -5.82 11.08
C LEU A 164 6.63 -5.60 12.54
N ARG A 165 7.02 -4.49 13.17
CA ARG A 165 6.65 -4.17 14.56
C ARG A 165 5.15 -3.95 14.74
N HIS A 166 4.48 -3.36 13.74
CA HIS A 166 3.07 -3.00 13.87
C HIS A 166 2.12 -4.10 13.42
N VAL A 167 2.44 -4.77 12.32
CA VAL A 167 1.54 -5.69 11.60
C VAL A 167 1.86 -7.15 11.94
N LEU A 168 3.14 -7.51 12.04
CA LEU A 168 3.61 -8.88 12.22
C LEU A 168 4.65 -9.02 13.37
N PRO A 169 4.35 -8.55 14.60
CA PRO A 169 5.36 -8.44 15.67
C PRO A 169 5.96 -9.78 16.11
N ASP A 170 5.20 -10.87 15.97
CA ASP A 170 5.60 -12.22 16.37
C ASP A 170 6.18 -13.03 15.20
N SER A 171 6.34 -12.42 14.02
CA SER A 171 6.86 -13.12 12.85
C SER A 171 8.36 -13.40 12.99
N PRO A 172 8.85 -14.59 12.59
CA PRO A 172 10.29 -14.87 12.57
C PRO A 172 11.07 -13.92 11.63
N VAL A 173 10.39 -13.27 10.68
CA VAL A 173 11.01 -12.28 9.77
C VAL A 173 11.53 -11.05 10.51
N VAL A 174 11.01 -10.75 11.70
CA VAL A 174 11.49 -9.66 12.57
C VAL A 174 12.98 -9.76 12.82
N GLU A 175 13.52 -10.96 13.05
CA GLU A 175 14.95 -11.13 13.32
C GLU A 175 15.84 -10.83 12.11
N ILE A 176 15.33 -11.05 10.89
CA ILE A 176 16.05 -10.73 9.65
C ILE A 176 16.21 -9.20 9.55
N ALA A 177 15.11 -8.46 9.68
CA ALA A 177 15.13 -7.01 9.64
C ALA A 177 15.93 -6.41 10.80
N ARG A 178 15.78 -6.94 12.03
CA ARG A 178 16.53 -6.49 13.20
C ARG A 178 18.04 -6.71 13.02
N SER A 179 18.44 -7.87 12.55
CA SER A 179 19.86 -8.18 12.31
C SER A 179 20.48 -7.24 11.29
N PHE A 180 19.75 -6.96 10.20
CA PHE A 180 20.19 -5.99 9.20
C PHE A 180 20.27 -4.57 9.78
N ALA A 181 19.25 -4.12 10.50
CA ALA A 181 19.24 -2.81 11.15
C ALA A 181 20.41 -2.64 12.13
N ASN A 182 20.70 -3.65 12.96
CA ASN A 182 21.84 -3.66 13.87
C ASN A 182 23.19 -3.58 13.15
N LYS A 183 23.36 -4.38 12.09
CA LYS A 183 24.60 -4.38 11.27
C LYS A 183 24.92 -2.99 10.71
N HIS A 184 23.88 -2.22 10.39
CA HIS A 184 24.01 -0.89 9.81
C HIS A 184 23.80 0.25 10.82
N ALA A 185 23.70 -0.06 12.12
CA ALA A 185 23.44 0.90 13.21
C ALA A 185 22.17 1.75 13.00
N LEU A 186 21.13 1.17 12.39
CA LEU A 186 19.86 1.82 12.07
C LEU A 186 18.72 1.47 13.04
N LEU A 187 18.92 0.51 13.95
CA LEU A 187 17.81 -0.03 14.76
C LEU A 187 17.16 1.03 15.65
N GLU A 188 17.94 1.86 16.35
CA GLU A 188 17.41 2.90 17.23
C GLU A 188 16.57 3.93 16.46
N LEU A 189 17.06 4.37 15.29
CA LEU A 189 16.33 5.26 14.42
C LEU A 189 15.04 4.61 13.90
N ALA A 190 15.10 3.35 13.48
CA ALA A 190 13.94 2.62 13.01
C ALA A 190 12.89 2.42 14.11
N ASP A 191 13.31 2.16 15.35
CA ASP A 191 12.41 2.09 16.50
C ASP A 191 11.73 3.43 16.78
N HIS A 192 12.51 4.52 16.79
CA HIS A 192 11.98 5.85 17.00
C HIS A 192 11.00 6.27 15.88
N PHE A 193 11.33 5.95 14.63
CA PHE A 193 10.46 6.19 13.49
C PHE A 193 9.15 5.39 13.60
N ALA A 194 9.23 4.09 13.93
CA ALA A 194 8.06 3.23 14.06
C ALA A 194 7.10 3.72 15.17
N ASP A 195 7.63 4.16 16.31
CA ASP A 195 6.83 4.69 17.40
C ASP A 195 6.14 6.01 17.01
N ARG A 196 6.86 6.92 16.32
CA ARG A 196 6.31 8.17 15.80
C ARG A 196 5.28 7.94 14.69
N PHE A 197 5.53 6.98 13.81
CA PHE A 197 4.60 6.58 12.75
C PHE A 197 3.29 6.14 13.39
N LYS A 198 3.34 5.21 14.35
CA LYS A 198 2.16 4.72 15.05
C LYS A 198 1.37 5.84 15.73
N ALA A 199 2.05 6.82 16.32
CA ALA A 199 1.41 7.96 16.98
C ALA A 199 0.61 8.85 16.01
N VAL A 200 0.93 8.85 14.72
CA VAL A 200 0.26 9.68 13.71
C VAL A 200 -0.44 8.88 12.60
N ALA A 201 -0.54 7.55 12.75
CA ALA A 201 -1.06 6.63 11.75
C ALA A 201 -2.48 6.97 11.25
N ALA A 202 -3.28 7.67 12.06
CA ALA A 202 -4.62 8.10 11.71
C ALA A 202 -4.68 9.25 10.68
N SER A 203 -3.57 9.92 10.36
CA SER A 203 -3.52 10.98 9.33
C SER A 203 -2.35 10.78 8.40
N LYS A 204 -2.66 10.53 7.12
CA LYS A 204 -1.67 10.37 6.06
C LYS A 204 -0.84 11.63 5.88
N GLU A 205 -1.41 12.82 6.01
CA GLU A 205 -0.66 14.08 5.92
C GLU A 205 0.39 14.19 7.02
N LYS A 206 0.06 13.81 8.26
CA LYS A 206 1.04 13.79 9.37
C LYS A 206 2.10 12.71 9.17
N LEU A 207 1.74 11.55 8.63
CA LEU A 207 2.69 10.49 8.28
C LEU A 207 3.67 10.96 7.19
N VAL A 208 3.15 11.61 6.16
CA VAL A 208 3.96 12.16 5.08
C VAL A 208 4.87 13.28 5.60
N HIS A 209 4.36 14.16 6.47
CA HIS A 209 5.20 15.18 7.10
C HIS A 209 6.32 14.55 7.96
N LEU A 210 6.02 13.50 8.74
CA LEU A 210 7.01 12.72 9.48
C LEU A 210 8.06 12.10 8.55
N LEU A 211 7.63 11.52 7.43
CA LEU A 211 8.49 10.89 6.43
C LEU A 211 9.51 11.90 5.87
N PHE A 212 9.05 13.02 5.31
CA PHE A 212 9.93 14.03 4.72
C PHE A 212 10.78 14.78 5.74
N HIS A 213 10.35 14.84 7.00
CA HIS A 213 11.17 15.36 8.09
C HIS A 213 12.29 14.40 8.48
N THR A 214 12.04 13.09 8.42
CA THR A 214 13.01 12.06 8.79
C THR A 214 14.00 11.76 7.65
N PHE A 215 13.54 11.85 6.40
CA PHE A 215 14.29 11.52 5.19
C PHE A 215 14.38 12.74 4.26
N PRO A 216 15.20 13.76 4.62
CA PRO A 216 15.32 15.00 3.85
C PRO A 216 15.96 14.81 2.47
N GLU A 217 16.56 13.65 2.20
CA GLU A 217 17.10 13.27 0.89
C GLU A 217 16.02 13.09 -0.19
N ILE A 218 14.77 12.84 0.22
CA ILE A 218 13.65 12.79 -0.72
C ILE A 218 13.31 14.24 -1.11
N PRO A 219 13.34 14.62 -2.40
CA PRO A 219 13.16 16.01 -2.82
C PRO A 219 11.70 16.44 -2.64
N LYS A 220 11.37 16.95 -1.44
CA LYS A 220 10.01 17.34 -1.01
C LYS A 220 9.31 18.27 -2.00
N ASN A 221 10.05 19.17 -2.63
CA ASN A 221 9.51 20.11 -3.62
C ASN A 221 8.96 19.43 -4.88
N ARG A 222 9.40 18.20 -5.18
CA ARG A 222 8.94 17.43 -6.33
C ARG A 222 7.72 16.56 -6.04
N VAL A 223 7.22 16.56 -4.81
CA VAL A 223 6.18 15.63 -4.35
C VAL A 223 4.93 16.41 -3.96
N ALA A 224 3.78 15.83 -4.25
CA ALA A 224 2.48 16.35 -3.86
C ALA A 224 1.63 15.27 -3.18
N LEU A 225 0.69 15.75 -2.36
CA LEU A 225 -0.46 15.00 -1.88
C LEU A 225 -1.55 15.09 -2.94
N GLU A 226 -1.85 13.97 -3.59
CA GLU A 226 -2.89 13.84 -4.60
C GLU A 226 -4.19 13.35 -3.94
N TYR A 227 -5.20 14.21 -3.90
CA TYR A 227 -6.54 13.88 -3.43
C TYR A 227 -7.42 13.49 -4.60
N ILE A 228 -8.07 12.33 -4.48
CA ILE A 228 -8.95 11.79 -5.51
C ILE A 228 -10.40 11.99 -5.07
N ASN A 229 -11.24 12.51 -5.96
CA ASN A 229 -12.67 12.65 -5.71
C ASN A 229 -13.49 12.39 -6.96
N SER A 230 -14.50 11.54 -6.83
CA SER A 230 -15.35 11.13 -7.96
C SER A 230 -16.22 12.21 -8.56
N VAL A 231 -16.45 13.32 -7.86
CA VAL A 231 -17.24 14.45 -8.36
C VAL A 231 -16.31 15.51 -8.95
N THR A 232 -15.36 15.98 -8.15
CA THR A 232 -14.51 17.15 -8.43
C THR A 232 -13.24 16.83 -9.21
N GLY A 233 -12.90 15.55 -9.38
CA GLY A 233 -11.67 15.14 -10.06
C GLY A 233 -10.51 14.94 -9.09
N THR A 234 -9.30 15.07 -9.61
CA THR A 234 -8.06 14.98 -8.83
C THR A 234 -7.55 16.39 -8.51
N CYS A 235 -7.05 16.60 -7.29
CA CYS A 235 -6.32 17.83 -6.95
C CYS A 235 -5.05 17.52 -6.17
N GLN A 236 -3.99 18.26 -6.48
CA GLN A 236 -2.72 18.15 -5.77
C GLN A 236 -2.51 19.30 -4.79
N LYS A 237 -1.89 18.99 -3.66
CA LYS A 237 -1.38 19.97 -2.69
C LYS A 237 0.10 19.71 -2.41
N PRO A 238 0.93 20.74 -2.22
CA PRO A 238 2.32 20.54 -1.85
C PRO A 238 2.43 19.87 -0.48
N ILE A 239 3.54 19.17 -0.24
CA ILE A 239 3.82 18.61 1.09
C ILE A 239 3.98 19.76 2.12
N PRO A 240 3.24 19.75 3.26
CA PRO A 240 3.36 20.76 4.31
C PRO A 240 4.76 20.84 4.90
#